data_AF-S7J2E9-F1
#
_entry.id   AF-S7J2E9-F1
#
_cell.length_a   1.000
_cell.length_b   1.000
_cell.length_c   1.000
_cell.angle_alpha   90.00
_cell.angle_beta   90.00
_cell.angle_gamma   90.00
#
_symmetry.space_group_name_H-M   'P 1'
#
loop_
_entity.id
_entity.type
_entity.pdbx_description
1 polymer ?
#
loop_
_entity_poly.entity_id
_entity_poly.type
_entity_poly.pdbx_seq_one_letter_code
_entity_poly.pdbx_strand_id
1 'polypeptide(L)'
;MKNFSVSPWYISLNGDWKKSIPYSIERAEKLLNFSFLPFLTFPDWKVEEKVRRLCRKAEKRCSITPLSKWLGQLHNNDLTSPPSPPITICWINSYIGYGVFARQHIPAWSYIGEYTGLLRHRQALWLDENDYCFRYPLPLLSWRYFTIDSGYQGNFTRFINHSDKPNVEAIGAFHDGLFHIIIRSIKTIEAGEELCYHYGPLYWKHRKKRDEFIPEEE
;
A
#
# COMPACT_ATOMS: atom_id res chain seq x y z
N MET A 1 -6.73 23.73 -3.39
CA MET A 1 -5.77 22.61 -3.33
C MET A 1 -5.04 22.73 -2.00
N LYS A 2 -5.14 21.74 -1.11
CA LYS A 2 -4.32 21.74 0.12
C LYS A 2 -2.86 21.56 -0.32
N ASN A 3 -1.98 22.50 0.03
CA ASN A 3 -0.55 22.37 -0.21
C ASN A 3 -0.01 21.22 0.63
N PHE A 4 0.09 20.05 0.01
CA PHE A 4 0.71 18.88 0.62
C PHE A 4 2.22 19.11 0.54
N SER A 5 2.86 19.39 1.68
CA SER A 5 4.33 19.36 1.76
C SER A 5 4.74 17.90 1.69
N VAL A 6 5.28 17.49 0.55
CA VAL A 6 5.69 16.10 0.36
C VAL A 6 7.10 15.93 0.90
N SER A 7 7.25 15.17 1.98
CA SER A 7 8.55 14.81 2.54
C SER A 7 9.36 13.98 1.54
N PRO A 8 10.70 14.11 1.54
CA PRO A 8 11.55 13.27 0.73
C PRO A 8 11.43 11.81 1.15
N TRP A 9 11.66 10.91 0.19
CA TRP A 9 11.76 9.48 0.44
C TRP A 9 13.19 9.08 0.69
N TYR A 10 13.43 8.29 1.72
CA TYR A 10 14.77 7.78 2.00
C TYR A 10 14.96 6.46 1.26
N ILE A 11 15.97 6.40 0.39
CA ILE A 11 16.25 5.21 -0.43
C ILE A 11 17.70 4.79 -0.23
N SER A 12 17.94 3.49 -0.08
CA SER A 12 19.28 2.87 -0.07
C SER A 12 19.39 1.85 -1.20
N LEU A 13 20.41 2.00 -2.06
CA LEU A 13 20.64 1.11 -3.21
C LEU A 13 21.58 -0.06 -2.92
N ASN A 14 22.19 -0.10 -1.73
CA ASN A 14 23.17 -1.13 -1.36
C ASN A 14 22.68 -2.05 -0.22
N GLY A 15 21.40 -1.97 0.13
CA GLY A 15 20.78 -2.75 1.20
C GLY A 15 21.06 -2.28 2.63
N ASP A 16 22.00 -1.35 2.83
CA ASP A 16 22.27 -0.77 4.15
C ASP A 16 21.33 0.42 4.41
N TRP A 17 20.30 0.21 5.23
CA TRP A 17 19.31 1.23 5.58
C TRP A 17 19.93 2.49 6.21
N LYS A 18 21.10 2.36 6.88
CA LYS A 18 21.81 3.50 7.48
C LYS A 18 22.41 4.43 6.43
N LYS A 19 22.67 3.90 5.23
CA LYS A 19 23.17 4.66 4.08
C LYS A 19 22.05 5.24 3.21
N SER A 20 20.80 5.13 3.65
CA SER A 20 19.68 5.75 2.95
C SER A 20 19.84 7.27 2.87
N ILE A 21 19.65 7.83 1.67
CA ILE A 21 19.70 9.28 1.43
C ILE A 21 18.31 9.77 1.01
N PRO A 22 17.98 11.06 1.26
CA PRO A 22 16.70 11.62 0.84
C PRO A 22 16.66 11.84 -0.68
N TYR A 23 15.58 11.39 -1.31
CA TYR A 23 15.22 11.66 -2.71
C TYR A 23 13.98 12.56 -2.73
N SER A 24 13.96 13.54 -3.63
CA SER A 24 12.69 14.17 -4.01
C SER A 24 11.76 13.12 -4.61
N ILE A 25 10.46 13.37 -4.56
CA ILE A 25 9.47 12.45 -5.11
C ILE A 25 9.73 12.20 -6.60
N GLU A 26 9.96 13.26 -7.38
CA GLU A 26 10.26 13.14 -8.82
C GLU A 26 11.48 12.26 -9.10
N ARG A 27 12.53 12.35 -8.27
CA ARG A 27 13.72 11.51 -8.44
C ARG A 27 13.45 10.06 -8.01
N ALA A 28 12.68 9.87 -6.94
CA ALA A 28 12.25 8.56 -6.48
C ALA A 28 11.35 7.85 -7.51
N GLU A 29 10.41 8.56 -8.13
CA GLU A 29 9.53 8.05 -9.20
C GLU A 29 10.33 7.56 -10.40
N LYS A 30 11.32 8.33 -10.85
CA LYS A 30 12.24 7.93 -11.93
C LYS A 30 13.05 6.70 -11.56
N LEU A 31 13.70 6.72 -10.39
CA LEU A 31 14.55 5.64 -9.91
C LEU A 31 13.79 4.31 -9.73
N LEU A 32 12.57 4.38 -9.19
CA LEU A 32 11.75 3.22 -8.88
C LEU A 32 10.76 2.86 -10.00
N ASN A 33 10.79 3.60 -11.12
CA ASN A 33 9.95 3.43 -12.30
C ASN A 33 8.44 3.27 -11.96
N PHE A 34 7.90 4.18 -11.15
CA PHE A 34 6.48 4.22 -10.78
C PHE A 34 6.05 5.67 -10.44
N SER A 35 4.75 5.97 -10.47
CA SER A 35 4.20 7.28 -10.12
C SER A 35 3.67 7.32 -8.68
N PHE A 36 4.00 8.38 -7.95
CA PHE A 36 3.55 8.60 -6.59
C PHE A 36 2.09 9.05 -6.55
N LEU A 37 1.30 8.32 -5.76
CA LEU A 37 -0.09 8.59 -5.42
C LEU A 37 -0.23 8.59 -3.89
N PRO A 38 -0.34 9.77 -3.25
CA PRO A 38 -0.51 9.86 -1.81
C PRO A 38 -1.87 9.36 -1.32
N PHE A 39 -2.86 9.24 -2.22
CA PHE A 39 -4.22 8.83 -1.92
C PHE A 39 -4.69 7.74 -2.90
N LEU A 40 -5.67 6.96 -2.48
CA LEU A 40 -6.42 6.09 -3.36
C LEU A 40 -7.08 6.88 -4.50
N THR A 41 -6.88 6.45 -5.75
CA THR A 41 -7.45 7.12 -6.93
C THR A 41 -8.34 6.18 -7.74
N PHE A 42 -9.09 6.76 -8.68
CA PHE A 42 -10.01 6.03 -9.56
C PHE A 42 -9.66 6.32 -11.02
N PRO A 43 -9.87 5.36 -11.94
CA PRO A 43 -9.65 5.58 -13.38
C PRO A 43 -10.53 6.71 -13.94
N ASP A 44 -11.76 6.77 -13.47
CA ASP A 44 -12.75 7.78 -13.86
C ASP A 44 -13.84 7.90 -12.79
N TRP A 45 -14.65 8.97 -12.92
CA TRP A 45 -15.73 9.27 -11.98
C TRP A 45 -16.84 8.21 -11.94
N LYS A 46 -17.07 7.46 -13.03
CA LYS A 46 -18.11 6.41 -13.06
C LYS A 46 -17.69 5.22 -12.21
N VAL A 47 -16.40 4.88 -12.22
CA VAL A 47 -15.83 3.86 -11.33
C VAL A 47 -15.97 4.30 -9.88
N GLU A 48 -15.59 5.54 -9.55
CA GLU A 48 -15.72 6.09 -8.21
C GLU A 48 -17.17 6.06 -7.71
N GLU A 49 -18.11 6.61 -8.50
CA GLU A 49 -19.53 6.65 -8.14
C GLU A 49 -20.08 5.23 -7.89
N LYS A 50 -19.69 4.28 -8.73
CA LYS A 50 -20.10 2.87 -8.59
C LYS A 50 -19.57 2.27 -7.29
N VAL A 51 -18.29 2.48 -6.94
CA VAL A 51 -17.70 2.01 -5.69
C VAL A 51 -18.41 2.63 -4.50
N ARG A 52 -18.55 3.97 -4.48
CA ARG A 52 -19.26 4.69 -3.39
C ARG A 52 -20.70 4.21 -3.22
N ARG A 53 -21.41 3.91 -4.31
CA ARG A 53 -22.76 3.34 -4.25
C ARG A 53 -22.76 1.93 -3.65
N LEU A 54 -21.77 1.10 -3.96
CA LEU A 54 -21.63 -0.23 -3.37
C LEU A 54 -21.29 -0.16 -1.88
N CYS A 55 -20.37 0.71 -1.48
CA CYS A 55 -20.05 0.98 -0.07
C CYS A 55 -21.28 1.45 0.71
N ARG A 56 -22.06 2.42 0.18
CA ARG A 56 -23.33 2.85 0.79
C ARG A 56 -24.32 1.69 0.95
N LYS A 57 -24.42 0.79 -0.03
CA LYS A 57 -25.28 -0.40 0.07
C LYS A 57 -24.76 -1.38 1.14
N ALA A 58 -23.46 -1.60 1.21
CA ALA A 58 -22.83 -2.45 2.22
C ALA A 58 -23.05 -1.89 3.63
N GLU A 59 -22.93 -0.57 3.80
CA GLU A 59 -23.18 0.11 5.06
C GLU A 59 -24.64 -0.04 5.51
N LYS A 60 -25.61 0.22 4.62
CA LYS A 60 -27.05 0.02 4.89
C LYS A 60 -27.42 -1.41 5.24
N ARG A 61 -26.62 -2.38 4.78
CA ARG A 61 -26.78 -3.82 5.07
C ARG A 61 -25.95 -4.28 6.27
N CYS A 62 -25.34 -3.36 7.02
CA CYS A 62 -24.48 -3.67 8.17
C CYS A 62 -23.32 -4.62 7.82
N SER A 63 -22.87 -4.64 6.56
CA SER A 63 -21.76 -5.49 6.11
C SER A 63 -20.38 -4.86 6.37
N ILE A 64 -20.35 -3.64 6.89
CA ILE A 64 -19.13 -2.94 7.30
C ILE A 64 -18.96 -3.14 8.80
N THR A 65 -17.84 -3.75 9.19
CA THR A 65 -17.59 -4.11 10.58
C THR A 65 -17.45 -2.88 11.48
N PRO A 66 -17.82 -2.97 12.77
CA PRO A 66 -17.56 -1.92 13.75
C PRO A 66 -16.07 -1.55 13.82
N LEU A 67 -15.18 -2.54 13.73
CA LEU A 67 -13.73 -2.33 13.72
C LEU A 67 -13.29 -1.46 12.54
N SER A 68 -13.76 -1.74 11.32
CA SER A 68 -13.42 -0.92 10.14
C SER A 68 -13.87 0.53 10.31
N LYS A 69 -15.08 0.76 10.84
CA LYS A 69 -15.58 2.12 11.11
C LYS A 69 -14.76 2.83 12.18
N TRP A 70 -14.44 2.13 13.26
CA TRP A 70 -13.61 2.67 14.34
C TRP A 70 -12.20 3.02 13.85
N LEU A 71 -11.57 2.17 13.03
CA LEU A 71 -10.27 2.46 12.42
C LEU A 71 -10.33 3.69 11.50
N GLY A 72 -11.40 3.86 10.73
CA GLY A 72 -11.60 5.05 9.91
C GLY A 72 -11.72 6.33 10.74
N GLN A 73 -12.35 6.26 11.91
CA GLN A 73 -12.41 7.38 12.85
C GLN A 73 -11.05 7.64 13.51
N LEU A 74 -10.39 6.58 14.00
CA LEU A 74 -9.09 6.65 14.66
C LEU A 74 -8.04 7.31 13.76
N HIS A 75 -8.01 6.92 12.48
CA HIS A 75 -7.02 7.35 11.49
C HIS A 75 -7.55 8.45 10.55
N ASN A 76 -8.59 9.20 10.94
CA ASN A 76 -9.16 10.26 10.11
C ASN A 76 -8.10 11.28 9.64
N ASN A 77 -7.23 11.71 10.55
CA ASN A 77 -6.17 12.65 10.22
C ASN A 77 -5.10 12.00 9.34
N ASP A 78 -4.76 10.73 9.60
CA ASP A 78 -3.77 10.00 8.80
C ASP A 78 -4.25 9.75 7.37
N LEU A 79 -5.55 9.50 7.16
CA LEU A 79 -6.14 9.28 5.84
C LEU A 79 -6.34 10.58 5.05
N THR A 80 -6.60 11.70 5.74
CA THR A 80 -6.82 13.01 5.09
C THR A 80 -5.54 13.83 4.97
N SER A 81 -4.53 13.53 5.76
CA SER A 81 -3.20 14.13 5.76
C SER A 81 -2.14 13.08 6.11
N PRO A 82 -1.85 12.14 5.18
CA PRO A 82 -0.84 11.11 5.34
C PRO A 82 0.47 11.58 5.99
N PRO A 83 0.89 10.99 7.13
CA PRO A 83 2.16 11.31 7.75
C PRO A 83 3.32 10.75 6.92
N SER A 84 4.53 11.21 7.23
CA SER A 84 5.77 10.63 6.72
C SER A 84 6.36 9.70 7.78
N PRO A 85 6.13 8.38 7.72
CA PRO A 85 6.68 7.46 8.71
C PRO A 85 8.21 7.40 8.61
N PRO A 86 8.92 7.08 9.71
CA PRO A 86 10.38 7.00 9.73
C PRO A 86 10.84 5.70 9.06
N ILE A 87 10.64 5.58 7.75
CA ILE A 87 11.00 4.40 6.95
C ILE A 87 12.00 4.75 5.84
N THR A 88 12.63 3.72 5.28
CA THR A 88 13.42 3.80 4.06
C THR A 88 13.07 2.63 3.14
N ILE A 89 13.14 2.87 1.83
CA ILE A 89 13.08 1.81 0.81
C ILE A 89 14.52 1.35 0.55
N CYS A 90 14.80 0.07 0.69
CA CYS A 90 16.14 -0.49 0.45
C CYS A 90 16.09 -1.50 -0.68
N TRP A 91 17.05 -1.43 -1.61
CA TRP A 91 17.29 -2.53 -2.54
C TRP A 91 17.87 -3.72 -1.78
N ILE A 92 17.30 -4.90 -1.96
CA ILE A 92 17.70 -6.13 -1.25
C ILE A 92 18.55 -7.01 -2.16
N ASN A 93 17.99 -7.43 -3.30
CA ASN A 93 18.68 -8.20 -4.35
C ASN A 93 17.80 -8.29 -5.62
N SER A 94 18.32 -8.91 -6.68
CA SER A 94 17.61 -9.08 -7.96
C SER A 94 16.35 -9.96 -7.90
N TYR A 95 16.24 -10.87 -6.91
CA TYR A 95 15.09 -11.78 -6.78
C TYR A 95 13.90 -11.14 -6.04
N ILE A 96 14.18 -10.36 -4.99
CA ILE A 96 13.18 -9.68 -4.17
C ILE A 96 12.87 -8.29 -4.75
N GLY A 97 13.90 -7.57 -5.18
CA GLY A 97 13.83 -6.16 -5.51
C GLY A 97 14.02 -5.30 -4.26
N TYR A 98 13.05 -4.44 -3.99
CA TYR A 98 13.08 -3.50 -2.86
C TYR A 98 12.29 -4.03 -1.64
N GLY A 99 12.66 -3.55 -0.46
CA GLY A 99 11.92 -3.72 0.80
C GLY A 99 11.79 -2.41 1.56
N VAL A 100 10.94 -2.38 2.59
CA VAL A 100 10.76 -1.21 3.46
C VAL A 100 11.33 -1.51 4.83
N PHE A 101 12.17 -0.62 5.35
CA PHE A 101 12.87 -0.79 6.62
C PHE A 101 12.58 0.39 7.55
N ALA A 102 12.48 0.12 8.85
CA ALA A 102 12.35 1.16 9.86
C ALA A 102 13.67 1.93 10.01
N ARG A 103 13.63 3.26 10.00
CA ARG A 103 14.79 4.12 10.28
C ARG A 103 14.91 4.48 11.76
N GLN A 104 13.83 4.30 12.51
CA GLN A 104 13.72 4.59 13.93
C GLN A 104 12.82 3.54 14.58
N HIS A 105 12.80 3.52 15.91
CA HIS A 105 11.85 2.72 16.67
C HIS A 105 10.39 3.12 16.32
N ILE A 106 9.56 2.13 16.01
CA ILE A 106 8.13 2.29 15.74
C ILE A 106 7.34 1.47 16.78
N PRO A 107 6.54 2.11 17.65
CA PRO A 107 5.72 1.40 18.63
C PRO A 107 4.72 0.44 17.97
N ALA A 108 4.27 -0.57 18.72
CA ALA A 108 3.14 -1.40 18.29
C ALA A 108 1.87 -0.56 18.07
N TRP A 109 1.02 -1.00 17.12
CA TRP A 109 -0.25 -0.35 16.75
C TRP A 109 -0.11 1.06 16.15
N SER A 110 1.07 1.39 15.64
CA SER A 110 1.32 2.65 14.93
C SER A 110 0.80 2.59 13.50
N TYR A 111 0.17 3.65 13.04
CA TYR A 111 -0.14 3.84 11.62
C TYR A 111 1.15 3.99 10.81
N ILE A 112 1.30 3.21 9.75
CA ILE A 112 2.44 3.29 8.84
C ILE A 112 2.06 4.07 7.57
N GLY A 113 0.96 3.70 6.92
CA GLY A 113 0.55 4.29 5.65
C GLY A 113 -0.71 3.64 5.09
N GLU A 114 -1.29 4.23 4.05
CA GLU A 114 -2.35 3.61 3.27
C GLU A 114 -1.75 2.86 2.08
N TYR A 115 -2.27 1.68 1.75
CA TYR A 115 -1.97 1.01 0.48
C TYR A 115 -2.74 1.67 -0.66
N THR A 116 -2.08 2.64 -1.32
CA THR A 116 -2.68 3.43 -2.40
C THR A 116 -2.39 2.85 -3.78
N GLY A 117 -3.13 3.33 -4.77
CA GLY A 117 -3.03 2.91 -6.15
C GLY A 117 -4.32 3.22 -6.89
N LEU A 118 -4.47 2.62 -8.06
CA LEU A 118 -5.66 2.81 -8.90
C LEU A 118 -6.75 1.79 -8.53
N LEU A 119 -7.85 2.25 -7.95
CA LEU A 119 -9.01 1.41 -7.65
C LEU A 119 -9.83 1.15 -8.90
N ARG A 120 -9.62 -0.02 -9.51
CA ARG A 120 -10.24 -0.40 -10.78
C ARG A 120 -11.09 -1.66 -10.67
N HIS A 121 -11.96 -1.80 -11.64
CA HIS A 121 -12.79 -2.98 -11.80
C HIS A 121 -11.99 -4.12 -12.46
N ARG A 122 -12.15 -5.35 -11.97
CA ARG A 122 -11.63 -6.57 -12.59
C ARG A 122 -12.72 -7.61 -12.82
N GLN A 123 -12.53 -8.45 -13.85
CA GLN A 123 -13.27 -9.70 -13.99
C GLN A 123 -12.30 -10.85 -13.72
N ALA A 124 -12.76 -11.87 -12.99
CA ALA A 124 -11.91 -12.97 -12.52
C ALA A 124 -11.25 -13.80 -13.63
N LEU A 125 -11.74 -13.70 -14.88
CA LEU A 125 -11.22 -14.41 -16.03
C LEU A 125 -9.95 -13.77 -16.63
N TRP A 126 -9.64 -12.51 -16.31
CA TRP A 126 -8.45 -11.83 -16.82
C TRP A 126 -7.27 -12.08 -15.88
N LEU A 127 -6.22 -12.75 -16.40
CA LEU A 127 -4.96 -13.08 -15.71
C LEU A 127 -3.93 -11.93 -15.77
N ASP A 128 -4.40 -10.68 -15.84
CA ASP A 128 -3.57 -9.49 -15.94
C ASP A 128 -3.29 -8.86 -14.57
N GLU A 129 -3.44 -9.62 -13.47
CA GLU A 129 -2.94 -9.21 -12.17
C GLU A 129 -1.41 -9.19 -12.16
N ASN A 130 -0.87 -8.09 -11.64
CA ASN A 130 0.52 -8.00 -11.24
C ASN A 130 0.63 -8.26 -9.73
N ASP A 131 1.86 -8.44 -9.26
CA ASP A 131 2.20 -8.73 -7.87
C ASP A 131 1.77 -7.63 -6.85
N TYR A 132 1.25 -6.49 -7.32
CA TYR A 132 0.90 -5.30 -6.54
C TYR A 132 -0.61 -4.99 -6.56
N CYS A 133 -1.44 -5.96 -6.92
CA CYS A 133 -2.89 -5.84 -6.85
C CYS A 133 -3.41 -6.27 -5.45
N PHE A 134 -4.09 -5.36 -4.76
CA PHE A 134 -4.76 -5.64 -3.49
C PHE A 134 -6.28 -5.76 -3.70
N ARG A 135 -6.90 -6.83 -3.21
CA ARG A 135 -8.35 -7.03 -3.35
C ARG A 135 -9.12 -6.03 -2.49
N TYR A 136 -10.00 -5.24 -3.12
CA TYR A 136 -10.79 -4.24 -2.40
C TYR A 136 -11.87 -4.92 -1.53
N PRO A 137 -12.17 -4.45 -0.30
CA PRO A 137 -13.06 -5.13 0.67
C PRO A 137 -14.56 -5.04 0.35
N LEU A 138 -14.94 -5.21 -0.91
CA LEU A 138 -16.34 -5.29 -1.33
C LEU A 138 -16.73 -6.75 -1.67
N PRO A 139 -18.00 -7.14 -1.42
CA PRO A 139 -18.50 -8.44 -1.83
C PRO A 139 -18.31 -8.66 -3.33
N LEU A 140 -18.02 -9.91 -3.71
CA LEU A 140 -18.04 -10.33 -5.12
C LEU A 140 -19.44 -10.12 -5.67
N LEU A 141 -19.54 -9.33 -6.75
CA LEU A 141 -20.77 -9.19 -7.51
C LEU A 141 -20.64 -10.11 -8.74
N SER A 142 -21.03 -11.37 -8.61
CA SER A 142 -20.78 -12.40 -9.63
C SER A 142 -19.26 -12.56 -9.88
N TRP A 143 -18.80 -12.57 -11.13
CA TRP A 143 -17.40 -12.71 -11.55
C TRP A 143 -16.60 -11.39 -11.51
N ARG A 144 -17.15 -10.36 -10.88
CA ARG A 144 -16.66 -8.98 -10.91
C ARG A 144 -16.30 -8.51 -9.50
N TYR A 145 -15.11 -7.95 -9.35
CA TYR A 145 -14.61 -7.36 -8.09
C TYR A 145 -13.78 -6.11 -8.39
N PHE A 146 -13.37 -5.43 -7.32
CA PHE A 146 -12.49 -4.27 -7.40
C PHE A 146 -11.13 -4.61 -6.81
N THR A 147 -10.08 -4.04 -7.38
CA THR A 147 -8.71 -4.13 -6.87
C THR A 147 -8.08 -2.76 -6.83
N ILE A 148 -7.22 -2.55 -5.84
CA ILE A 148 -6.27 -1.44 -5.80
C ILE A 148 -5.04 -1.93 -6.58
N ASP A 149 -4.77 -1.38 -7.75
CA ASP A 149 -3.57 -1.68 -8.52
C ASP A 149 -2.47 -0.68 -8.19
N SER A 150 -1.43 -1.15 -7.50
CA SER A 150 -0.23 -0.37 -7.20
C SER A 150 0.96 -0.69 -8.12
N GLY A 151 0.71 -1.30 -9.29
CA GLY A 151 1.76 -1.76 -10.21
C GLY A 151 2.63 -0.62 -10.75
N TYR A 152 2.00 0.41 -11.31
CA TYR A 152 2.69 1.57 -11.91
C TYR A 152 2.49 2.87 -11.13
N GLN A 153 1.55 2.91 -10.21
CA GLN A 153 1.23 4.12 -9.45
C GLN A 153 0.72 3.76 -8.06
N GLY A 154 1.20 4.44 -7.01
CA GLY A 154 0.92 4.09 -5.61
C GLY A 154 1.85 4.81 -4.66
N ASN A 155 2.23 4.21 -3.53
CA ASN A 155 3.22 4.81 -2.63
C ASN A 155 4.20 3.75 -2.11
N PHE A 156 4.97 4.09 -1.08
CA PHE A 156 6.01 3.21 -0.54
C PHE A 156 5.49 1.87 -0.01
N THR A 157 4.20 1.75 0.37
CA THR A 157 3.66 0.52 0.95
C THR A 157 3.66 -0.65 -0.03
N ARG A 158 3.75 -0.39 -1.34
CA ARG A 158 3.87 -1.42 -2.38
C ARG A 158 5.16 -2.23 -2.28
N PHE A 159 6.18 -1.68 -1.61
CA PHE A 159 7.49 -2.31 -1.41
C PHE A 159 7.57 -3.09 -0.09
N ILE A 160 6.52 -3.10 0.74
CA ILE A 160 6.49 -3.85 2.00
C ILE A 160 6.34 -5.34 1.65
N ASN A 161 7.30 -6.16 2.06
CA ASN A 161 7.42 -7.54 1.63
C ASN A 161 6.53 -8.51 2.41
N HIS A 162 6.47 -9.74 1.90
CA HIS A 162 5.79 -10.85 2.57
C HIS A 162 6.63 -11.40 3.74
N SER A 163 5.98 -11.77 4.83
CA SER A 163 6.54 -12.69 5.83
C SER A 163 5.44 -13.53 6.48
N ASP A 164 5.74 -14.80 6.77
CA ASP A 164 4.91 -15.68 7.60
C ASP A 164 4.96 -15.30 9.09
N LYS A 165 5.94 -14.46 9.49
CA LYS A 165 6.09 -13.91 10.85
C LYS A 165 6.06 -12.37 10.80
N PRO A 166 4.94 -11.78 10.36
CA PRO A 166 4.87 -10.35 10.07
C PRO A 166 5.05 -9.48 11.32
N ASN A 167 5.40 -8.21 11.09
CA ASN A 167 5.46 -7.15 12.10
C ASN A 167 4.51 -5.97 11.80
N VAL A 168 3.95 -5.94 10.59
CA VAL A 168 2.84 -5.06 10.20
C VAL A 168 1.68 -5.88 9.64
N GLU A 169 0.48 -5.32 9.63
CA GLU A 169 -0.70 -5.91 8.99
C GLU A 169 -1.37 -4.92 8.03
N ALA A 170 -2.06 -5.46 7.02
CA ALA A 170 -2.94 -4.70 6.15
C ALA A 170 -4.40 -4.91 6.59
N ILE A 171 -5.09 -3.82 6.96
CA ILE A 171 -6.43 -3.87 7.52
C ILE A 171 -7.34 -2.81 6.90
N GLY A 172 -8.62 -3.16 6.68
CA GLY A 172 -9.60 -2.26 6.08
C GLY A 172 -10.19 -1.27 7.09
N ALA A 173 -9.88 0.01 6.93
CA ALA A 173 -10.55 1.14 7.57
C ALA A 173 -11.70 1.64 6.68
N PHE A 174 -12.84 2.02 7.26
CA PHE A 174 -13.95 2.60 6.52
C PHE A 174 -14.10 4.09 6.87
N HIS A 175 -13.80 4.97 5.92
CA HIS A 175 -13.71 6.41 6.08
C HIS A 175 -14.28 7.10 4.84
N ASP A 176 -14.99 8.21 5.03
CA ASP A 176 -15.64 9.00 3.95
C ASP A 176 -16.44 8.16 2.91
N GLY A 177 -17.13 7.11 3.40
CA GLY A 177 -17.95 6.24 2.55
C GLY A 177 -17.15 5.27 1.66
N LEU A 178 -15.85 5.10 1.91
CA LEU A 178 -14.95 4.20 1.20
C LEU A 178 -14.17 3.31 2.17
N PHE A 179 -13.75 2.13 1.72
CA PHE A 179 -12.70 1.37 2.38
C PHE A 179 -11.32 1.93 1.97
N HIS A 180 -10.44 2.03 2.95
CA HIS A 180 -9.03 2.34 2.83
C HIS A 180 -8.25 1.16 3.42
N ILE A 181 -7.28 0.62 2.70
CA ILE A 181 -6.41 -0.45 3.22
C ILE A 181 -5.26 0.24 3.94
N ILE A 182 -5.26 0.22 5.27
CA ILE A 182 -4.19 0.82 6.06
C ILE A 182 -3.19 -0.25 6.46
N ILE A 183 -1.92 0.14 6.53
CA ILE A 183 -0.83 -0.63 7.08
C ILE A 183 -0.53 -0.10 8.48
N ARG A 184 -0.52 -0.98 9.49
CA ARG A 184 -0.13 -0.63 10.86
C ARG A 184 0.80 -1.67 11.46
N SER A 185 1.62 -1.28 12.43
CA SER A 185 2.42 -2.24 13.20
C SER A 185 1.54 -3.08 14.12
N ILE A 186 1.89 -4.35 14.30
CA ILE A 186 1.20 -5.28 15.22
C ILE A 186 2.09 -5.70 16.41
N LYS A 187 3.34 -5.28 16.38
CA LYS A 187 4.32 -5.35 17.46
C LYS A 187 5.29 -4.18 17.31
N THR A 188 6.10 -3.94 18.32
CA THR A 188 7.20 -2.97 18.24
C THR A 188 8.15 -3.35 17.10
N ILE A 189 8.63 -2.34 16.36
CA ILE A 189 9.59 -2.49 15.28
C ILE A 189 10.82 -1.64 15.62
N GLU A 190 11.97 -2.28 15.72
CA GLU A 190 13.24 -1.61 16.00
C GLU A 190 13.88 -1.03 14.72
N ALA A 191 14.75 -0.05 14.90
CA ALA A 191 15.46 0.55 13.77
C ALA A 191 16.28 -0.50 13.00
N GLY A 192 16.11 -0.53 11.68
CA GLY A 192 16.74 -1.48 10.78
C GLY A 192 15.95 -2.77 10.54
N GLU A 193 14.83 -2.99 11.22
CA GLU A 193 13.94 -4.11 10.91
C GLU A 193 13.16 -3.85 9.61
N GLU A 194 13.03 -4.89 8.79
CA GLU A 194 12.18 -4.86 7.60
C GLU A 194 10.70 -4.93 8.01
N LEU A 195 9.87 -4.07 7.45
CA LEU A 195 8.42 -4.13 7.58
C LEU A 195 7.91 -5.20 6.62
N CYS A 196 7.19 -6.19 7.15
CA CYS A 196 6.57 -7.25 6.38
C CYS A 196 5.16 -7.58 6.89
N TYR A 197 4.23 -7.87 5.96
CA TYR A 197 2.90 -8.40 6.27
C TYR A 197 2.66 -9.73 5.56
N HIS A 198 1.67 -10.48 6.04
CA HIS A 198 1.26 -11.71 5.37
C HIS A 198 0.37 -11.39 4.16
N TYR A 199 0.90 -11.53 2.94
CA TYR A 199 0.20 -11.25 1.67
C TYR A 199 -1.12 -12.02 1.45
N GLY A 200 -1.34 -13.10 2.20
CA GLY A 200 -2.54 -13.92 2.09
C GLY A 200 -2.30 -15.19 1.28
N PRO A 201 -3.11 -16.24 1.52
CA PRO A 201 -2.88 -17.58 0.98
C PRO A 201 -3.09 -17.69 -0.53
N LEU A 202 -3.74 -16.70 -1.15
CA LEU A 202 -4.04 -16.71 -2.59
C LEU A 202 -2.94 -16.07 -3.44
N TYR A 203 -2.03 -15.32 -2.82
CA TYR A 203 -1.00 -14.55 -3.53
C TYR A 203 -0.08 -15.45 -4.36
N TRP A 204 0.40 -16.55 -3.76
CA TRP A 204 1.37 -17.44 -4.38
C TRP A 204 0.83 -18.25 -5.57
N LYS A 205 -0.49 -18.28 -5.78
CA LYS A 205 -1.11 -19.08 -6.85
C LYS A 205 -0.93 -18.49 -8.26
N HIS A 206 -0.66 -17.18 -8.36
CA HIS A 206 -0.68 -16.46 -9.63
C HIS A 206 0.64 -15.71 -9.93
N ARG A 207 1.68 -15.91 -9.11
CA ARG A 207 2.95 -15.18 -9.24
C ARG A 207 3.72 -15.65 -10.48
N LYS A 208 4.08 -14.71 -11.36
CA LYS A 208 4.98 -14.95 -12.50
C LYS A 208 6.43 -14.79 -12.03
N LYS A 209 7.38 -15.51 -12.65
CA LYS A 209 8.82 -15.27 -12.43
C LYS A 209 9.17 -13.85 -12.91
N ARG A 210 9.99 -13.13 -12.14
CA ARG A 210 10.53 -11.82 -12.53
C ARG A 210 11.85 -12.01 -13.27
N ASP A 211 12.11 -11.14 -14.23
CA ASP A 211 13.43 -11.00 -14.86
C ASP A 211 14.37 -10.30 -13.86
N GLU A 212 15.67 -10.60 -13.93
CA GLU A 212 16.66 -9.99 -13.05
C GLU A 212 16.77 -8.48 -13.31
N PHE A 213 16.73 -7.68 -12.24
CA PHE A 213 16.89 -6.22 -12.29
C PHE A 213 17.82 -5.75 -11.18
N ILE A 214 18.84 -4.97 -11.54
CA ILE A 214 19.78 -4.31 -10.63
C ILE A 214 19.63 -2.81 -10.87
N PRO A 215 19.26 -2.00 -9.85
CA PRO A 215 19.16 -0.56 -10.01
C PRO A 215 20.55 0.06 -10.14
N GLU A 216 20.74 0.87 -11.17
CA GLU A 216 21.92 1.71 -11.36
C GLU A 216 21.47 3.18 -11.28
N GLU A 217 22.28 4.05 -10.65
CA GLU A 217 22.09 5.49 -10.78
C GLU A 217 22.68 5.93 -12.13
N GLU A 218 21.93 6.73 -12.91
CA GLU A 218 22.49 7.50 -14.04
C GLU A 218 23.39 8.64 -13.54
#